data_AF-A0A925NWI3-F1
#
_entry.id   AF-A0A925NWI3-F1
#
_cell.length_a   1.000
_cell.length_b   1.000
_cell.length_c   1.000
_cell.angle_alpha   90.00
_cell.angle_beta   90.00
_cell.angle_gamma   90.00
#
_symmetry.space_group_name_H-M   'P 1'
#
loop_
_entity.id
_entity.type
_entity.pdbx_description
1 polymer ?
#
loop_
_entity_poly.entity_id
_entity_poly.type
_entity_poly.pdbx_seq_one_letter_code
_entity_poly.pdbx_strand_id
1 'polypeptide(L)'
;MAQNIGKIVQVIGPVIDISFDQEEGYLPQIYDALEVVREGQENLILECEQHIGENTVRAIAMDSTDGFRRGMEVIATGKPITMPNGVNALGRLLNVIGDPVDGLEMLPKNGLSIHNEPPLYEDLTTETEVLFTGIKVIDLIEPYAKGGKIGLFGGAGVGKTVLIQELINNIALAHSGLSVFAGVGERTREGNDLLREMIEADIVNYGDDFKKSMEEGNWDLTKVDMQAIKNSKLALVFGQMNEPPGARARVALSGLTIAESLRDGDGTVGKGRDILFFVDNVFRFTQAGSEVSALLGRMPSAVGYQPTLATEMGI
;
A
#
# COMPACT_ATOMS: atom_id res chain seq x y z
N MET A 1 -10.53 -25.73 -9.89
CA MET A 1 -11.51 -25.66 -8.78
C MET A 1 -12.70 -24.87 -9.28
N ALA A 2 -13.93 -25.23 -8.91
CA ALA A 2 -15.10 -24.44 -9.29
C ALA A 2 -14.94 -23.00 -8.75
N GLN A 3 -15.15 -22.00 -9.61
CA GLN A 3 -15.09 -20.61 -9.19
C GLN A 3 -16.32 -20.30 -8.35
N ASN A 4 -16.13 -19.67 -7.18
CA ASN A 4 -17.22 -19.24 -6.32
C ASN A 4 -17.71 -17.88 -6.83
N ILE A 5 -18.87 -17.85 -7.49
CA ILE A 5 -19.38 -16.69 -8.22
C ILE A 5 -20.59 -16.11 -7.47
N GLY A 6 -20.49 -14.84 -7.11
CA GLY A 6 -21.58 -14.02 -6.60
C GLY A 6 -22.11 -13.06 -7.66
N LYS A 7 -23.21 -12.36 -7.34
CA LYS A 7 -23.82 -11.35 -8.20
C LYS A 7 -24.01 -10.05 -7.46
N ILE A 8 -23.72 -8.93 -8.13
CA ILE A 8 -23.96 -7.59 -7.57
C ILE A 8 -25.46 -7.38 -7.36
N VAL A 9 -25.86 -7.10 -6.13
CA VAL A 9 -27.24 -6.76 -5.76
C VAL A 9 -27.43 -5.26 -5.66
N GLN A 10 -26.41 -4.54 -5.17
CA GLN A 10 -26.49 -3.10 -4.96
C GLN A 10 -25.13 -2.41 -5.14
N VAL A 11 -25.16 -1.17 -5.62
CA VAL A 11 -24.00 -0.29 -5.81
C VAL A 11 -24.32 1.05 -5.16
N ILE A 12 -23.52 1.47 -4.17
CA ILE A 12 -23.66 2.74 -3.43
C ILE A 12 -22.29 3.43 -3.42
N GLY A 13 -21.99 4.21 -4.46
CA GLY A 13 -20.65 4.73 -4.65
C GLY A 13 -19.64 3.57 -4.66
N PRO A 14 -18.57 3.61 -3.84
CA PRO A 14 -17.57 2.54 -3.80
C PRO A 14 -18.01 1.30 -2.99
N VAL A 15 -19.19 1.31 -2.34
CA VAL A 15 -19.70 0.16 -1.58
C VAL A 15 -20.60 -0.69 -2.46
N ILE A 16 -20.28 -1.98 -2.53
CA ILE A 16 -20.96 -2.96 -3.39
C ILE A 16 -21.51 -4.09 -2.50
N ASP A 17 -22.81 -4.35 -2.59
CA ASP A 17 -23.41 -5.52 -1.94
C ASP A 17 -23.53 -6.66 -2.95
N ILE A 18 -23.03 -7.84 -2.60
CA ILE A 18 -22.87 -9.01 -3.49
C ILE A 18 -23.50 -10.22 -2.83
N SER A 19 -24.45 -10.85 -3.52
CA SER A 19 -25.09 -12.09 -3.05
C SER A 19 -24.37 -13.30 -3.63
N PHE A 20 -24.03 -14.25 -2.76
CA PHE A 20 -23.46 -15.54 -3.12
C PHE A 20 -24.53 -16.60 -2.91
N ASP A 21 -24.87 -17.35 -3.95
CA ASP A 21 -25.82 -18.45 -3.80
C ASP A 21 -25.15 -19.62 -3.07
N GLN A 22 -25.78 -20.10 -1.98
CA GLN A 22 -25.20 -21.14 -1.13
C GLN A 22 -25.41 -22.55 -1.67
N GLU A 23 -26.28 -22.75 -2.68
CA GLU A 23 -26.48 -24.08 -3.26
C GLU A 23 -25.22 -24.60 -3.99
N GLU A 24 -24.38 -23.70 -4.51
CA GLU A 24 -23.15 -24.05 -5.25
C GLU A 24 -21.86 -23.37 -4.72
N GLY A 25 -21.97 -22.46 -3.75
CA GLY A 25 -20.86 -21.61 -3.29
C GLY A 25 -20.73 -21.48 -1.77
N TYR A 26 -19.74 -20.69 -1.34
CA TYR A 26 -19.53 -20.30 0.07
C TYR A 26 -19.55 -18.78 0.22
N LEU A 27 -19.86 -18.30 1.43
CA LEU A 27 -19.79 -16.87 1.71
C LEU A 27 -18.32 -16.47 1.93
N PRO A 28 -17.76 -15.51 1.16
CA PRO A 28 -16.37 -15.07 1.35
C PRO A 28 -16.12 -14.57 2.76
N GLN A 29 -14.92 -14.77 3.29
CA GLN A 29 -14.55 -14.26 4.62
C GLN A 29 -14.43 -12.74 4.61
N ILE A 30 -14.47 -12.14 5.79
CA ILE A 30 -14.12 -10.72 5.94
C ILE A 30 -12.66 -10.56 5.50
N TYR A 31 -12.40 -9.51 4.74
CA TYR A 31 -11.14 -9.17 4.06
C TYR A 31 -10.80 -9.99 2.81
N ASP A 32 -11.59 -10.99 2.42
CA ASP A 32 -11.36 -11.67 1.15
C ASP A 32 -11.49 -10.70 -0.03
N ALA A 33 -10.55 -10.82 -0.98
CA ALA A 33 -10.60 -10.11 -2.23
C ALA A 33 -11.62 -10.77 -3.16
N LEU A 34 -12.41 -9.94 -3.83
CA LEU A 34 -13.42 -10.33 -4.80
C LEU A 34 -13.10 -9.63 -6.13
N GLU A 35 -13.26 -10.32 -7.25
CA GLU A 35 -12.86 -9.83 -8.55
C GLU A 35 -14.08 -9.65 -9.45
N VAL A 36 -14.25 -8.44 -9.97
CA VAL A 36 -15.28 -8.13 -10.96
C VAL A 36 -14.63 -8.10 -12.34
N VAL A 37 -15.04 -9.03 -13.20
CA VAL A 37 -14.56 -9.09 -14.58
C VAL A 37 -15.23 -7.98 -15.40
N ARG A 38 -14.42 -7.11 -16.01
CA ARG A 38 -14.90 -6.01 -16.86
C ARG A 38 -14.54 -6.28 -18.32
N GLU A 39 -15.51 -6.22 -19.23
CA GLU A 39 -15.24 -6.42 -20.65
C GLU A 39 -14.37 -5.28 -21.21
N GLY A 40 -13.20 -5.61 -21.74
CA GLY A 40 -12.29 -4.66 -22.38
C GLY A 40 -11.59 -3.68 -21.42
N GLN A 41 -11.65 -3.94 -20.11
CA GLN A 41 -10.95 -3.18 -19.07
C GLN A 41 -10.25 -4.15 -18.11
N GLU A 42 -9.33 -3.63 -17.30
CA GLU A 42 -8.72 -4.43 -16.23
C GLU A 42 -9.76 -4.83 -15.19
N ASN A 43 -9.61 -6.02 -14.62
CA ASN A 43 -10.52 -6.49 -13.58
C ASN A 43 -10.45 -5.58 -12.35
N LEU A 44 -11.59 -5.38 -11.69
CA LEU A 44 -11.66 -4.53 -10.51
C LEU A 44 -11.69 -5.41 -9.26
N ILE A 45 -10.84 -5.07 -8.29
CA ILE A 45 -10.80 -5.75 -7.00
C ILE A 45 -11.70 -5.02 -5.99
N LEU A 46 -12.52 -5.81 -5.30
CA LEU A 46 -13.29 -5.43 -4.14
C LEU A 46 -12.73 -6.16 -2.92
N GLU A 47 -12.86 -5.59 -1.74
CA GLU A 47 -12.56 -6.26 -0.47
C GLU A 47 -13.84 -6.45 0.34
N CYS A 48 -14.09 -7.68 0.82
CA CYS A 48 -15.21 -7.97 1.70
C CYS A 48 -15.03 -7.30 3.07
N GLU A 49 -15.98 -6.47 3.49
CA GLU A 49 -15.89 -5.73 4.76
C GLU A 49 -16.84 -6.28 5.82
N GLN A 50 -18.04 -6.72 5.41
CA GLN A 50 -19.09 -7.15 6.33
C GLN A 50 -19.98 -8.21 5.71
N HIS A 51 -20.56 -9.06 6.55
CA HIS A 51 -21.69 -9.92 6.17
C HIS A 51 -22.99 -9.23 6.60
N ILE A 52 -23.89 -8.96 5.65
CA ILE A 52 -25.14 -8.22 5.92
C ILE A 52 -26.36 -9.13 6.06
N GLY A 53 -26.18 -10.44 5.96
CA GLY A 53 -27.25 -11.45 5.99
C GLY A 53 -27.71 -11.86 4.60
N GLU A 54 -28.64 -12.82 4.52
CA GLU A 54 -29.22 -13.32 3.26
C GLU A 54 -28.16 -13.68 2.20
N ASN A 55 -27.08 -14.35 2.65
CA ASN A 55 -25.93 -14.74 1.85
C ASN A 55 -25.29 -13.58 1.07
N THR A 56 -25.41 -12.37 1.59
CA THR A 56 -24.90 -11.16 0.98
C THR A 56 -23.74 -10.60 1.80
N VAL A 57 -22.66 -10.27 1.10
CA VAL A 57 -21.51 -9.55 1.64
C VAL A 57 -21.56 -8.10 1.18
N ARG A 58 -21.10 -7.21 2.03
CA ARG A 58 -20.82 -5.83 1.70
C ARG A 58 -19.32 -5.69 1.49
N ALA A 59 -18.94 -5.25 0.29
CA ALA A 59 -17.57 -5.06 -0.11
C ALA A 59 -17.29 -3.60 -0.47
N ILE A 60 -16.02 -3.22 -0.42
CA ILE A 60 -15.56 -1.90 -0.87
C ILE A 60 -14.64 -2.02 -2.08
N ALA A 61 -14.82 -1.13 -3.04
CA ALA A 61 -14.03 -1.09 -4.26
C ALA A 61 -12.68 -0.41 -4.08
N MET A 62 -11.65 -1.01 -4.69
CA MET A 62 -10.30 -0.45 -4.77
C MET A 62 -10.11 0.49 -5.96
N ASP A 63 -11.08 0.58 -6.86
CA ASP A 63 -11.08 1.46 -8.03
C ASP A 63 -12.51 1.96 -8.33
N SER A 64 -12.67 2.83 -9.33
CA SER A 64 -13.97 3.40 -9.70
C SER A 64 -14.98 2.30 -10.06
N THR A 65 -16.16 2.38 -9.43
CA THR A 65 -17.32 1.52 -9.69
C THR A 65 -18.17 2.00 -10.86
N ASP A 66 -17.67 2.97 -11.65
CA ASP A 66 -18.39 3.48 -12.82
C ASP A 66 -18.67 2.36 -13.81
N GLY A 67 -19.91 2.29 -14.27
CA GLY A 67 -20.37 1.24 -15.17
C GLY A 67 -20.79 -0.05 -14.48
N PHE A 68 -20.68 -0.17 -13.16
CA PHE A 68 -21.17 -1.33 -12.42
C PHE A 68 -22.69 -1.42 -12.50
N ARG A 69 -23.20 -2.64 -12.68
CA ARG A 69 -24.62 -2.95 -12.82
C ARG A 69 -24.99 -4.12 -11.93
N ARG A 70 -26.24 -4.11 -11.48
CA ARG A 70 -26.82 -5.27 -10.79
C ARG A 70 -26.78 -6.50 -11.70
N GLY A 71 -26.49 -7.65 -11.12
CA GLY A 71 -26.37 -8.92 -11.81
C GLY A 71 -25.01 -9.19 -12.45
N MET A 72 -24.07 -8.23 -12.41
CA MET A 72 -22.68 -8.51 -12.80
C MET A 72 -22.09 -9.59 -11.90
N GLU A 73 -21.31 -10.48 -12.51
CA GLU A 73 -20.65 -11.59 -11.82
C GLU A 73 -19.43 -11.09 -11.05
N VAL A 74 -19.25 -11.64 -9.86
CA VAL A 74 -18.12 -11.35 -8.98
C VAL A 74 -17.52 -12.67 -8.53
N ILE A 75 -16.23 -12.84 -8.74
CA ILE A 75 -15.51 -14.07 -8.42
C ILE A 75 -14.84 -13.90 -7.06
N ALA A 76 -15.13 -14.77 -6.09
CA ALA A 76 -14.40 -14.79 -4.83
C ALA A 76 -13.03 -15.45 -5.02
N THR A 77 -11.97 -14.74 -4.64
CA THR A 77 -10.59 -15.25 -4.78
C THR A 77 -10.23 -16.23 -3.66
N GLY A 78 -10.99 -16.23 -2.55
CA GLY A 78 -10.79 -17.09 -1.38
C GLY A 78 -9.59 -16.71 -0.51
N LYS A 79 -9.03 -15.53 -0.72
CA LYS A 79 -7.94 -14.96 0.08
C LYS A 79 -8.01 -13.43 0.07
N PRO A 80 -7.39 -12.73 1.03
CA PRO A 80 -7.31 -11.28 0.97
C PRO A 80 -6.37 -10.79 -0.13
N ILE A 81 -6.37 -9.48 -0.36
CA ILE A 81 -5.45 -8.82 -1.29
C ILE A 81 -4.00 -9.20 -0.92
N THR A 82 -3.24 -9.67 -1.92
CA THR A 82 -1.88 -10.19 -1.75
C THR A 82 -0.91 -9.31 -2.53
N MET A 83 0.13 -8.79 -1.85
CA MET A 83 1.16 -7.99 -2.48
C MET A 83 2.24 -8.88 -3.15
N PRO A 84 3.01 -8.35 -4.10
CA PRO A 84 4.25 -8.98 -4.54
C PRO A 84 5.23 -9.18 -3.38
N ASN A 85 6.16 -10.13 -3.54
CA ASN A 85 7.27 -10.26 -2.60
C ASN A 85 8.06 -8.93 -2.53
N GLY A 86 8.46 -8.52 -1.31
CA GLY A 86 9.12 -7.24 -1.08
C GLY A 86 10.42 -7.06 -1.89
N VAL A 87 11.18 -8.13 -2.15
CA VAL A 87 12.40 -8.07 -2.97
C VAL A 87 12.06 -7.73 -4.43
N ASN A 88 10.94 -8.25 -4.95
CA ASN A 88 10.49 -7.96 -6.31
C ASN A 88 9.89 -6.55 -6.43
N ALA A 89 9.43 -5.97 -5.32
CA ALA A 89 8.86 -4.62 -5.28
C ALA A 89 9.94 -3.52 -5.22
N LEU A 90 11.20 -3.85 -4.95
CA LEU A 90 12.30 -2.87 -4.94
C LEU A 90 12.49 -2.25 -6.33
N GLY A 91 12.54 -0.92 -6.35
CA GLY A 91 12.61 -0.12 -7.57
C GLY A 91 11.30 -0.05 -8.35
N ARG A 92 10.19 -0.52 -7.78
CA ARG A 92 8.88 -0.56 -8.47
C ARG A 92 7.91 0.45 -7.85
N LEU A 93 7.00 0.92 -8.68
CA LEU A 93 5.86 1.75 -8.26
C LEU A 93 4.59 0.92 -8.33
N LEU A 94 3.98 0.63 -7.19
CA LEU A 94 2.81 -0.25 -7.06
C LEU A 94 1.57 0.52 -6.61
N ASN A 95 0.39 0.03 -7.01
CA ASN A 95 -0.89 0.47 -6.47
C ASN A 95 -1.30 -0.33 -5.21
N VAL A 96 -2.47 -0.02 -4.66
CA VAL A 96 -3.02 -0.67 -3.45
C VAL A 96 -3.17 -2.20 -3.57
N ILE A 97 -3.42 -2.73 -4.77
CA ILE A 97 -3.60 -4.17 -5.02
C ILE A 97 -2.32 -4.89 -5.45
N GLY A 98 -1.18 -4.18 -5.40
CA GLY A 98 0.13 -4.70 -5.72
C GLY A 98 0.44 -4.80 -7.21
N ASP A 99 -0.38 -4.18 -8.06
CA ASP A 99 -0.10 -4.11 -9.50
C ASP A 99 0.82 -2.92 -9.81
N PRO A 100 1.81 -3.10 -10.70
CA PRO A 100 2.72 -2.02 -11.05
C PRO A 100 2.05 -0.94 -11.89
N VAL A 101 2.32 0.32 -11.54
CA VAL A 101 1.88 1.52 -12.25
C VAL A 101 3.05 2.33 -12.82
N ASP A 102 4.26 1.75 -12.80
CA ASP A 102 5.47 2.29 -13.44
C ASP A 102 5.55 2.03 -14.96
N GLY A 103 4.61 1.27 -15.52
CA GLY A 103 4.61 0.87 -16.93
C GLY A 103 5.58 -0.26 -17.27
N LEU A 104 6.19 -0.90 -16.25
CA LEU A 104 7.03 -2.08 -16.41
C LEU A 104 6.20 -3.36 -16.27
N GLU A 105 6.85 -4.52 -16.37
CA GLU A 105 6.18 -5.81 -16.34
C GLU A 105 5.43 -6.09 -15.02
N MET A 106 4.34 -6.84 -15.13
CA MET A 106 3.55 -7.29 -13.99
C MET A 106 4.39 -8.13 -13.03
N LEU A 107 4.21 -7.90 -11.73
CA LEU A 107 4.89 -8.68 -10.70
C LEU A 107 4.04 -9.89 -10.26
N PRO A 108 4.68 -11.01 -9.89
CA PRO A 108 3.97 -12.13 -9.29
C PRO A 108 3.43 -11.72 -7.91
N LYS A 109 2.13 -11.97 -7.67
CA LYS A 109 1.48 -11.78 -6.35
C LYS A 109 1.75 -12.96 -5.41
N ASN A 110 3.02 -13.18 -5.11
CA ASN A 110 3.54 -14.28 -4.28
C ASN A 110 4.11 -13.82 -2.92
N GLY A 111 3.77 -12.60 -2.49
CA GLY A 111 4.14 -12.06 -1.19
C GLY A 111 3.08 -12.35 -0.12
N LEU A 112 3.03 -11.47 0.87
CA LEU A 112 2.13 -11.56 2.01
C LEU A 112 0.77 -10.90 1.71
N SER A 113 -0.22 -11.23 2.55
CA SER A 113 -1.52 -10.56 2.56
C SER A 113 -1.40 -9.17 3.17
N ILE A 114 -2.28 -8.24 2.77
CA ILE A 114 -2.36 -6.92 3.41
C ILE A 114 -2.98 -6.94 4.81
N HIS A 115 -3.67 -8.02 5.18
CA HIS A 115 -4.27 -8.20 6.50
C HIS A 115 -3.48 -9.26 7.24
N ASN A 116 -2.57 -8.84 8.12
CA ASN A 116 -1.80 -9.71 9.00
C ASN A 116 -2.03 -9.33 10.46
N GLU A 117 -1.90 -10.30 11.35
CA GLU A 117 -1.88 -10.05 12.79
C GLU A 117 -0.55 -9.37 13.18
N PRO A 118 -0.58 -8.45 14.15
CA PRO A 118 0.64 -7.83 14.65
C PRO A 118 1.56 -8.88 15.31
N PRO A 119 2.88 -8.59 15.42
CA PRO A 119 3.82 -9.48 16.10
C PRO A 119 3.38 -9.81 17.53
N LEU A 120 3.67 -11.04 17.97
CA LEU A 120 3.36 -11.48 19.32
C LEU A 120 4.23 -10.74 20.34
N TYR A 121 3.72 -10.60 21.56
CA TYR A 121 4.46 -9.95 22.66
C TYR A 121 5.85 -10.57 22.91
N GLU A 122 5.98 -11.88 22.71
CA GLU A 122 7.24 -12.62 22.89
C GLU A 122 8.28 -12.35 21.78
N ASP A 123 7.86 -11.84 20.63
CA ASP A 123 8.74 -11.48 19.51
C ASP A 123 9.24 -10.03 19.61
N LEU A 124 8.76 -9.25 20.58
CA LEU A 124 9.14 -7.84 20.75
C LEU A 124 10.54 -7.72 21.38
N THR A 125 11.39 -6.90 20.77
CA THR A 125 12.73 -6.60 21.29
C THR A 125 12.67 -5.39 22.22
N THR A 126 13.34 -5.46 23.38
CA THR A 126 13.39 -4.37 24.38
C THR A 126 14.61 -3.47 24.23
N GLU A 127 15.47 -3.72 23.25
CA GLU A 127 16.70 -2.97 23.02
C GLU A 127 16.38 -1.62 22.35
N THR A 128 16.86 -0.55 22.97
CA THR A 128 16.75 0.81 22.42
C THR A 128 18.09 1.23 21.85
N GLU A 129 18.27 1.07 20.55
CA GLU A 129 19.41 1.62 19.81
C GLU A 129 19.05 2.97 19.18
N VAL A 130 20.00 3.90 19.19
CA VAL A 130 19.83 5.19 18.49
C VAL A 130 20.08 5.00 17.00
N LEU A 131 19.19 5.54 16.18
CA LEU A 131 19.33 5.69 14.73
C LEU A 131 19.88 7.08 14.44
N PHE A 132 21.14 7.15 14.00
CA PHE A 132 21.75 8.41 13.57
C PHE A 132 21.28 8.75 12.16
N THR A 133 20.63 9.90 12.04
CA THR A 133 20.01 10.36 10.79
C THR A 133 20.94 11.22 9.94
N GLY A 134 21.99 11.79 10.53
CA GLY A 134 22.85 12.80 9.91
C GLY A 134 22.25 14.21 9.97
N ILE A 135 21.04 14.36 10.51
CA ILE A 135 20.34 15.63 10.61
C ILE A 135 20.57 16.18 12.02
N LYS A 136 21.37 17.26 12.10
CA LYS A 136 21.81 17.85 13.38
C LYS A 136 20.70 18.09 14.41
N VAL A 137 19.54 18.58 13.99
CA VAL A 137 18.45 18.88 14.93
C VAL A 137 17.80 17.61 15.47
N ILE A 138 17.65 16.57 14.63
CA ILE A 138 17.11 15.27 15.03
C ILE A 138 18.11 14.57 15.94
N ASP A 139 19.36 14.42 15.50
CA ASP A 139 20.38 13.68 16.24
C ASP A 139 20.73 14.32 17.60
N LEU A 140 20.53 15.63 17.76
CA LEU A 140 20.82 16.35 19.00
C LEU A 140 19.62 16.47 19.95
N ILE A 141 18.43 16.83 19.42
CA ILE A 141 17.28 17.21 20.26
C ILE A 141 16.29 16.04 20.41
N GLU A 142 16.01 15.32 19.33
CA GLU A 142 15.03 14.23 19.29
C GLU A 142 15.62 13.02 18.54
N PRO A 143 16.62 12.33 19.12
CA PRO A 143 17.28 11.23 18.46
C PRO A 143 16.29 10.09 18.22
N TYR A 144 16.27 9.56 17.01
CA TYR A 144 15.38 8.47 16.63
C TYR A 144 15.85 7.14 17.22
N ALA A 145 14.91 6.30 17.63
CA ALA A 145 15.20 4.94 18.08
C ALA A 145 14.98 3.96 16.92
N LYS A 146 15.92 3.03 16.71
CA LYS A 146 15.72 1.91 15.79
C LYS A 146 14.55 1.05 16.24
N GLY A 147 13.75 0.58 15.29
CA GLY A 147 12.50 -0.14 15.55
C GLY A 147 11.38 0.74 16.17
N GLY A 148 11.64 2.03 16.38
CA GLY A 148 10.68 2.98 16.91
C GLY A 148 9.69 3.48 15.85
N LYS A 149 8.60 4.09 16.33
CA LYS A 149 7.64 4.82 15.50
C LYS A 149 7.92 6.32 15.67
N ILE A 150 8.04 7.04 14.56
CA ILE A 150 8.36 8.47 14.54
C ILE A 150 7.22 9.24 13.86
N GLY A 151 6.79 10.34 14.46
CA GLY A 151 5.73 11.19 13.92
C GLY A 151 6.26 12.52 13.41
N LEU A 152 6.13 12.78 12.11
CA LEU A 152 6.46 14.08 11.51
C LEU A 152 5.22 14.99 11.49
N PHE A 153 5.01 15.72 12.59
CA PHE A 153 3.88 16.64 12.73
C PHE A 153 4.17 18.00 12.09
N GLY A 154 3.37 18.37 11.09
CA GLY A 154 3.54 19.64 10.40
C GLY A 154 2.42 19.96 9.42
N GLY A 155 2.19 21.27 9.24
CA GLY A 155 1.24 21.80 8.27
C GLY A 155 1.66 21.57 6.81
N ALA A 156 0.86 22.06 5.87
CA ALA A 156 1.23 22.01 4.46
C ALA A 156 2.43 22.93 4.18
N GLY A 157 3.36 22.46 3.33
CA GLY A 157 4.48 23.28 2.86
C GLY A 157 5.63 23.49 3.86
N VAL A 158 5.63 22.82 5.02
CA VAL A 158 6.71 22.94 6.03
C VAL A 158 7.95 22.08 5.73
N GLY A 159 7.97 21.38 4.59
CA GLY A 159 9.12 20.56 4.17
C GLY A 159 9.14 19.11 4.67
N LYS A 160 7.99 18.53 5.04
CA LYS A 160 7.91 17.11 5.51
C LYS A 160 8.45 16.13 4.47
N THR A 161 7.99 16.23 3.22
CA THR A 161 8.42 15.35 2.13
C THR A 161 9.91 15.49 1.85
N VAL A 162 10.43 16.74 1.87
CA VAL A 162 11.87 17.01 1.72
C VAL A 162 12.66 16.36 2.86
N LEU A 163 12.16 16.42 4.09
CA LEU A 163 12.80 15.74 5.22
C LEU A 163 12.79 14.21 5.07
N ILE A 164 11.70 13.63 4.57
CA ILE A 164 11.60 12.20 4.29
C ILE A 164 12.61 11.78 3.22
N GLN A 165 12.70 12.51 2.13
CA GLN A 165 13.67 12.26 1.06
C GLN A 165 15.11 12.31 1.58
N GLU A 166 15.42 13.32 2.39
CA GLU A 166 16.74 13.46 3.01
C GLU A 166 17.06 12.31 3.98
N LEU A 167 16.06 11.83 4.74
CA LEU A 167 16.21 10.65 5.60
C LEU A 167 16.46 9.38 4.78
N ILE A 168 15.70 9.17 3.69
CA ILE A 168 15.91 8.04 2.78
C ILE A 168 17.34 8.10 2.22
N ASN A 169 17.77 9.25 1.72
CA ASN A 169 19.11 9.43 1.15
C ASN A 169 20.21 9.13 2.17
N ASN A 170 20.17 9.77 3.34
CA ASN A 170 21.21 9.60 4.36
C ASN A 170 21.28 8.16 4.88
N ILE A 171 20.14 7.51 5.11
CA ILE A 171 20.13 6.17 5.68
C ILE A 171 20.39 5.09 4.61
N ALA A 172 19.89 5.27 3.38
CA ALA A 172 20.18 4.35 2.27
C ALA A 172 21.67 4.36 1.89
N LEU A 173 22.35 5.51 2.02
CA LEU A 173 23.79 5.64 1.81
C LEU A 173 24.60 5.14 3.01
N ALA A 174 24.21 5.45 4.25
CA ALA A 174 25.00 5.15 5.44
C ALA A 174 24.81 3.72 5.98
N HIS A 175 23.62 3.13 5.86
CA HIS A 175 23.27 1.90 6.59
C HIS A 175 22.91 0.69 5.71
N SER A 176 23.05 0.78 4.37
CA SER A 176 22.59 -0.29 3.45
C SER A 176 21.14 -0.74 3.70
N GLY A 177 20.33 0.12 4.33
CA GLY A 177 18.95 -0.15 4.69
C GLY A 177 18.04 -0.10 3.47
N LEU A 178 17.02 -0.94 3.47
CA LEU A 178 15.95 -0.88 2.48
C LEU A 178 14.84 0.04 2.99
N SER A 179 14.16 0.70 2.06
CA SER A 179 13.08 1.63 2.36
C SER A 179 11.81 1.23 1.62
N VAL A 180 10.67 1.47 2.25
CA VAL A 180 9.35 1.37 1.63
C VAL A 180 8.61 2.68 1.88
N PHE A 181 8.06 3.26 0.83
CA PHE A 181 7.28 4.49 0.90
C PHE A 181 5.83 4.21 0.52
N ALA A 182 4.90 4.49 1.44
CA ALA A 182 3.47 4.46 1.21
C ALA A 182 2.92 5.89 1.08
N GLY A 183 2.61 6.28 -0.16
CA GLY A 183 1.96 7.54 -0.51
C GLY A 183 0.44 7.44 -0.37
N VAL A 184 -0.10 7.81 0.79
CA VAL A 184 -1.53 7.75 1.13
C VAL A 184 -2.21 9.07 0.86
N GLY A 185 -3.03 9.12 -0.19
CA GLY A 185 -3.79 10.31 -0.55
C GLY A 185 -2.91 11.50 -0.93
N GLU A 186 -1.76 11.22 -1.54
CA GLU A 186 -0.83 12.22 -2.06
C GLU A 186 -1.19 12.61 -3.50
N ARG A 187 -0.66 13.74 -3.96
CA ARG A 187 -0.89 14.16 -5.35
C ARG A 187 -0.06 13.30 -6.29
N THR A 188 -0.62 12.96 -7.45
CA THR A 188 0.08 12.24 -8.53
C THR A 188 1.42 12.90 -8.90
N ARG A 189 1.47 14.23 -8.89
CA ARG A 189 2.72 14.98 -9.14
C ARG A 189 3.79 14.69 -8.09
N GLU A 190 3.43 14.66 -6.80
CA GLU A 190 4.37 14.42 -5.71
C GLU A 190 4.98 13.01 -5.80
N GLY A 191 4.20 12.01 -6.20
CA GLY A 191 4.72 10.66 -6.44
C GLY A 191 5.65 10.56 -7.64
N ASN A 192 5.32 11.22 -8.75
CA ASN A 192 6.20 11.28 -9.93
C ASN A 192 7.54 12.00 -9.62
N ASP A 193 7.47 13.13 -8.92
CA ASP A 193 8.66 13.91 -8.56
C ASP A 193 9.55 13.11 -7.61
N LEU A 194 8.95 12.43 -6.61
CA LEU A 194 9.67 11.53 -5.72
C LEU A 194 10.40 10.42 -6.49
N LEU A 195 9.73 9.72 -7.42
CA LEU A 195 10.38 8.66 -8.19
C LEU A 195 11.57 9.19 -8.99
N ARG A 196 11.43 10.34 -9.65
CA ARG A 196 12.51 10.99 -10.42
C ARG A 196 13.70 11.32 -9.53
N GLU A 197 13.46 11.97 -8.40
CA GLU A 197 14.52 12.33 -7.44
C GLU A 197 15.24 11.09 -6.89
N MET A 198 14.51 10.00 -6.65
CA MET A 198 15.09 8.74 -6.19
C MET A 198 15.93 8.03 -7.26
N ILE A 199 15.59 8.21 -8.54
CA ILE A 199 16.42 7.75 -9.67
C ILE A 199 17.67 8.62 -9.81
N GLU A 200 17.53 9.94 -9.66
CA GLU A 200 18.66 10.88 -9.70
C GLU A 200 19.67 10.62 -8.58
N ALA A 201 19.19 10.30 -7.37
CA ALA A 201 19.98 9.98 -6.20
C ALA A 201 20.56 8.54 -6.17
N ASP A 202 20.38 7.75 -7.23
CA ASP A 202 20.84 6.36 -7.33
C ASP A 202 20.28 5.42 -6.24
N ILE A 203 19.13 5.78 -5.67
CA ILE A 203 18.39 4.95 -4.70
C ILE A 203 17.51 3.93 -5.43
N VAL A 204 16.91 4.36 -6.55
CA VAL A 204 16.22 3.52 -7.53
C VAL A 204 17.06 3.48 -8.79
N ASN A 205 17.40 2.29 -9.29
CA ASN A 205 18.33 2.14 -10.41
C ASN A 205 17.65 1.55 -11.64
N TYR A 206 17.35 2.38 -12.64
CA TYR A 206 16.79 1.95 -13.93
C TYR A 206 17.87 1.76 -15.02
N GLY A 207 19.15 1.91 -14.67
CA GLY A 207 20.28 1.88 -15.60
C GLY A 207 20.69 3.27 -16.10
N ASP A 208 21.97 3.40 -16.47
CA ASP A 208 22.58 4.66 -16.89
C ASP A 208 21.93 5.26 -18.15
N ASP A 209 21.49 4.41 -19.07
CA ASP A 209 20.87 4.83 -20.33
C ASP A 209 19.48 5.41 -20.12
N PHE A 210 18.71 4.85 -19.18
CA PHE A 210 17.43 5.42 -18.75
C PHE A 210 17.66 6.77 -18.06
N LYS A 211 18.61 6.84 -17.11
CA LYS A 211 18.93 8.06 -16.36
C LYS A 211 19.30 9.22 -17.28
N LYS A 212 20.19 8.99 -18.25
CA LYS A 212 20.54 10.00 -19.28
C LYS A 212 19.34 10.44 -20.10
N SER A 213 18.51 9.48 -20.53
CA SER A 213 17.29 9.78 -21.27
C SER A 213 16.31 10.64 -20.46
N MET A 214 16.23 10.40 -19.15
CA MET A 214 15.42 11.18 -18.21
C MET A 214 15.95 12.60 -18.02
N GLU A 215 17.28 12.78 -17.91
CA GLU A 215 17.93 14.10 -17.84
C GLU A 215 17.68 14.94 -19.11
N GLU A 216 17.56 14.30 -20.27
CA GLU A 216 17.16 14.94 -21.54
C GLU A 216 15.65 15.25 -21.61
N GLY A 217 14.88 14.88 -20.59
CA GLY A 217 13.43 15.12 -20.48
C GLY A 217 12.55 14.00 -21.03
N ASN A 218 13.12 12.86 -21.45
CA ASN A 218 12.38 11.74 -22.01
C ASN A 218 12.07 10.67 -20.96
N TRP A 219 10.93 9.99 -21.06
CA TRP A 219 10.58 8.85 -20.20
C TRP A 219 10.47 7.57 -21.04
N ASP A 220 11.63 7.00 -21.39
CA ASP A 220 11.72 5.86 -22.32
C ASP A 220 11.89 4.54 -21.57
N LEU A 221 10.76 3.84 -21.36
CA LEU A 221 10.74 2.55 -20.66
C LEU A 221 11.53 1.45 -21.37
N THR A 222 11.84 1.60 -22.67
CA THR A 222 12.62 0.59 -23.40
C THR A 222 14.10 0.57 -23.00
N LYS A 223 14.58 1.64 -22.37
CA LYS A 223 15.95 1.79 -21.88
C LYS A 223 16.15 1.31 -20.44
N VAL A 224 15.09 0.80 -19.80
CA VAL A 224 15.15 0.33 -18.42
C VAL A 224 15.91 -0.99 -18.35
N ASP A 225 16.97 -1.02 -17.57
CA ASP A 225 17.73 -2.25 -17.29
C ASP A 225 17.11 -3.00 -16.09
N MET A 226 16.45 -4.11 -16.39
CA MET A 226 15.82 -4.97 -15.39
C MET A 226 16.82 -5.64 -14.42
N GLN A 227 18.10 -5.77 -14.79
CA GLN A 227 19.13 -6.23 -13.84
C GLN A 227 19.56 -5.10 -12.91
N ALA A 228 19.62 -3.87 -13.40
CA ALA A 228 19.93 -2.71 -12.58
C ALA A 228 18.85 -2.46 -11.51
N ILE A 229 17.56 -2.67 -11.85
CA ILE A 229 16.44 -2.52 -10.92
C ILE A 229 16.61 -3.32 -9.64
N LYS A 230 17.18 -4.53 -9.72
CA LYS A 230 17.41 -5.40 -8.56
C LYS A 230 18.34 -4.80 -7.51
N ASN A 231 19.13 -3.79 -7.87
CA ASN A 231 20.02 -3.07 -6.96
C ASN A 231 19.34 -1.87 -6.29
N SER A 232 18.06 -1.61 -6.59
CA SER A 232 17.28 -0.55 -5.98
C SER A 232 17.04 -0.82 -4.49
N LYS A 233 17.00 0.26 -3.70
CA LYS A 233 16.84 0.19 -2.24
C LYS A 233 15.46 0.64 -1.75
N LEU A 234 14.60 1.12 -2.66
CA LEU A 234 13.31 1.72 -2.34
C LEU A 234 12.18 1.01 -3.09
N ALA A 235 11.13 0.61 -2.39
CA ALA A 235 9.85 0.24 -2.99
C ALA A 235 8.82 1.35 -2.75
N LEU A 236 7.99 1.64 -3.75
CA LEU A 236 7.00 2.71 -3.70
C LEU A 236 5.60 2.12 -3.84
N VAL A 237 4.69 2.43 -2.92
CA VAL A 237 3.27 2.10 -3.01
C VAL A 237 2.46 3.38 -2.94
N PHE A 238 1.60 3.63 -3.92
CA PHE A 238 0.79 4.83 -3.97
C PHE A 238 -0.69 4.51 -4.03
N GLY A 239 -1.45 5.31 -3.30
CA GLY A 239 -2.91 5.38 -3.34
C GLY A 239 -3.27 6.85 -3.46
N GLN A 240 -3.50 7.32 -4.67
CA GLN A 240 -3.55 8.75 -4.98
C GLN A 240 -4.86 9.42 -4.49
N MET A 241 -4.88 10.76 -4.44
CA MET A 241 -6.09 11.52 -4.05
C MET A 241 -7.31 11.26 -4.93
N ASN A 242 -7.12 10.92 -6.19
CA ASN A 242 -8.18 10.60 -7.16
C ASN A 242 -8.71 9.16 -7.01
N GLU A 243 -8.06 8.31 -6.22
CA GLU A 243 -8.52 6.96 -5.96
C GLU A 243 -9.65 6.93 -4.92
N PRO A 244 -10.54 5.92 -4.99
CA PRO A 244 -11.64 5.79 -4.05
C PRO A 244 -11.13 5.63 -2.61
N PRO A 245 -12.00 5.92 -1.61
CA PRO A 245 -11.61 5.78 -0.21
C PRO A 245 -11.19 4.36 0.17
N GLY A 246 -11.69 3.32 -0.52
CA GLY A 246 -11.24 1.93 -0.31
C GLY A 246 -9.74 1.77 -0.54
N ALA A 247 -9.22 2.26 -1.66
CA ALA A 247 -7.81 2.22 -1.97
C ALA A 247 -6.95 3.00 -0.97
N ARG A 248 -7.37 4.24 -0.65
CA ARG A 248 -6.68 5.09 0.33
C ARG A 248 -6.69 4.51 1.75
N ALA A 249 -7.71 3.75 2.11
CA ALA A 249 -7.82 3.07 3.40
C ALA A 249 -7.01 1.76 3.49
N ARG A 250 -6.38 1.31 2.39
CA ARG A 250 -5.61 0.06 2.34
C ARG A 250 -4.16 0.23 1.89
N VAL A 251 -3.83 1.29 1.16
CA VAL A 251 -2.45 1.54 0.67
C VAL A 251 -1.38 1.52 1.77
N ALA A 252 -1.70 2.02 2.97
CA ALA A 252 -0.77 1.98 4.10
C ALA A 252 -0.45 0.53 4.50
N LEU A 253 -1.46 -0.35 4.50
CA LEU A 253 -1.29 -1.78 4.75
C LEU A 253 -0.50 -2.44 3.63
N SER A 254 -0.80 -2.12 2.36
CA SER A 254 -0.05 -2.62 1.21
C SER A 254 1.45 -2.29 1.30
N GLY A 255 1.79 -1.07 1.72
CA GLY A 255 3.17 -0.67 2.00
C GLY A 255 3.77 -1.39 3.21
N LEU A 256 3.00 -1.52 4.29
CA LEU A 256 3.42 -2.24 5.50
C LEU A 256 3.76 -3.70 5.17
N THR A 257 2.93 -4.39 4.39
CA THR A 257 3.14 -5.77 3.95
C THR A 257 4.43 -5.96 3.16
N ILE A 258 4.79 -5.01 2.32
CA ILE A 258 6.08 -5.03 1.61
C ILE A 258 7.22 -4.86 2.62
N ALA A 259 7.08 -3.95 3.57
CA ALA A 259 8.09 -3.73 4.62
C ALA A 259 8.25 -4.98 5.51
N GLU A 260 7.15 -5.63 5.91
CA GLU A 260 7.15 -6.89 6.65
C GLU A 260 7.79 -8.02 5.84
N SER A 261 7.45 -8.14 4.55
CA SER A 261 8.09 -9.10 3.65
C SER A 261 9.60 -8.90 3.54
N LEU A 262 10.09 -7.65 3.62
CA LEU A 262 11.53 -7.34 3.63
C LEU A 262 12.19 -7.54 4.99
N ARG A 263 11.46 -7.33 6.09
CA ARG A 263 11.91 -7.53 7.49
C ARG A 263 12.07 -9.01 7.81
N ASP A 264 11.03 -9.79 7.53
CA ASP A 264 10.93 -11.20 7.91
C ASP A 264 11.63 -12.12 6.90
N GLY A 265 11.87 -11.61 5.69
CA GLY A 265 12.46 -12.35 4.57
C GLY A 265 11.47 -13.35 3.96
N ASP A 266 11.91 -14.05 2.92
CA ASP A 266 11.18 -15.14 2.26
C ASP A 266 11.38 -16.50 2.95
N GLY A 267 11.90 -16.50 4.19
CA GLY A 267 12.34 -17.70 4.89
C GLY A 267 13.66 -18.30 4.37
N THR A 268 14.31 -17.72 3.35
CA THR A 268 15.57 -18.22 2.77
C THR A 268 16.78 -17.30 2.99
N VAL A 269 16.55 -16.01 3.24
CA VAL A 269 17.61 -15.05 3.59
C VAL A 269 17.43 -14.62 5.05
N GLY A 270 18.51 -14.72 5.83
CA GLY A 270 18.51 -14.60 7.29
C GLY A 270 17.79 -13.37 7.85
N LYS A 271 17.20 -13.57 9.05
CA LYS A 271 16.52 -12.59 9.90
C LYS A 271 17.13 -11.18 9.84
N GLY A 272 16.24 -10.18 9.73
CA GLY A 272 16.44 -8.86 10.33
C GLY A 272 17.25 -7.87 9.50
N ARG A 273 16.66 -7.37 8.41
CA ARG A 273 17.12 -6.10 7.81
C ARG A 273 16.43 -4.94 8.53
N ASP A 274 17.19 -3.89 8.83
CA ASP A 274 16.62 -2.62 9.25
C ASP A 274 15.87 -2.01 8.06
N ILE A 275 14.54 -1.95 8.15
CA ILE A 275 13.66 -1.39 7.12
C ILE A 275 13.16 -0.04 7.59
N LEU A 276 13.25 0.96 6.73
CA LEU A 276 12.55 2.22 6.92
C LEU A 276 11.21 2.17 6.20
N PHE A 277 10.14 2.35 6.96
CA PHE A 277 8.80 2.46 6.39
C PHE A 277 8.28 3.89 6.57
N PHE A 278 7.97 4.55 5.45
CA PHE A 278 7.45 5.90 5.41
C PHE A 278 5.98 5.88 5.01
N VAL A 279 5.14 6.61 5.76
CA VAL A 279 3.72 6.78 5.46
C VAL A 279 3.42 8.27 5.33
N ASP A 280 3.26 8.75 4.10
CA ASP A 280 2.86 10.13 3.81
C ASP A 280 1.52 10.10 3.04
N ASN A 281 0.36 10.41 3.62
CA ASN A 281 0.13 10.92 4.97
C ASN A 281 -0.84 10.04 5.77
N VAL A 282 -0.43 9.63 6.97
CA VAL A 282 -1.27 8.83 7.88
C VAL A 282 -2.63 9.49 8.21
N PHE A 283 -2.72 10.81 8.19
CA PHE A 283 -4.01 11.50 8.36
C PHE A 283 -5.00 11.19 7.23
N ARG A 284 -4.51 10.98 6.00
CA ARG A 284 -5.34 10.62 4.83
C ARG A 284 -5.85 9.19 4.93
N PHE A 285 -5.08 8.29 5.54
CA PHE A 285 -5.55 6.95 5.90
C PHE A 285 -6.76 7.04 6.84
N THR A 286 -6.65 7.85 7.91
CA THR A 286 -7.77 8.07 8.83
C THR A 286 -8.98 8.70 8.15
N GLN A 287 -8.77 9.71 7.29
CA GLN A 287 -9.84 10.35 6.54
C GLN A 287 -10.56 9.35 5.63
N ALA A 288 -9.82 8.52 4.91
CA ALA A 288 -10.38 7.46 4.08
C ALA A 288 -11.19 6.48 4.92
N GLY A 289 -10.67 6.02 6.07
CA GLY A 289 -11.42 5.16 7.00
C GLY A 289 -12.73 5.79 7.49
N SER A 290 -12.75 7.09 7.74
CA SER A 290 -13.98 7.83 8.08
C SER A 290 -14.99 7.84 6.94
N GLU A 291 -14.55 8.04 5.68
CA GLU A 291 -15.40 7.97 4.49
C GLU A 291 -15.98 6.57 4.28
N VAL A 292 -15.13 5.53 4.39
CA VAL A 292 -15.54 4.11 4.31
C VAL A 292 -16.58 3.78 5.37
N SER A 293 -16.31 4.14 6.64
CA SER A 293 -17.21 3.87 7.77
C SER A 293 -18.60 4.49 7.58
N ALA A 294 -18.67 5.72 7.07
CA ALA A 294 -19.93 6.38 6.77
C ALA A 294 -20.71 5.65 5.67
N LEU A 295 -20.02 5.20 4.61
CA LEU A 295 -20.64 4.46 3.52
C LEU A 295 -21.10 3.04 3.93
N LEU A 296 -20.42 2.43 4.90
CA LEU A 296 -20.84 1.17 5.51
C LEU A 296 -22.06 1.34 6.44
N GLY A 297 -22.49 2.58 6.72
CA GLY A 297 -23.65 2.88 7.57
C GLY A 297 -23.34 2.84 9.07
N ARG A 298 -22.07 2.95 9.46
CA ARG A 298 -21.67 3.02 10.88
C ARG A 298 -21.99 4.41 11.43
N MET A 299 -22.45 4.49 12.67
CA MET A 299 -22.66 5.78 13.33
C MET A 299 -21.31 6.47 13.59
N PRO A 300 -21.16 7.76 13.23
CA PRO A 300 -19.93 8.50 13.47
C PRO A 300 -19.71 8.74 14.97
N SER A 301 -18.44 8.77 15.35
CA SER A 301 -17.94 9.14 16.67
C SER A 301 -17.67 10.65 16.74
N ALA A 302 -16.90 11.08 17.75
CA ALA A 302 -16.51 12.47 17.94
C ALA A 302 -15.88 13.06 16.65
N VAL A 303 -16.25 14.30 16.34
CA VAL A 303 -15.72 15.06 15.18
C VAL A 303 -16.00 14.40 13.81
N GLY A 304 -16.86 13.38 13.76
CA GLY A 304 -17.24 12.70 12.53
C GLY A 304 -16.37 11.50 12.16
N TYR A 305 -15.37 11.15 12.99
CA TYR A 305 -14.53 9.96 12.76
C TYR A 305 -15.30 8.65 12.90
N GLN A 306 -14.73 7.59 12.37
CA GLN A 306 -15.24 6.23 12.53
C GLN A 306 -15.19 5.79 14.02
N PRO A 307 -16.16 4.98 14.48
CA PRO A 307 -16.14 4.44 15.85
C PRO A 307 -14.97 3.46 16.08
N THR A 308 -14.41 2.90 15.00
CA THR A 308 -13.31 1.95 14.97
C THR A 308 -11.93 2.61 14.82
N LEU A 309 -11.84 3.93 15.02
CA LEU A 309 -10.60 4.68 14.77
C LEU A 309 -9.41 4.13 15.56
N ALA A 310 -9.60 3.86 16.85
CA ALA A 310 -8.52 3.40 17.72
C ALA A 310 -8.01 2.00 17.33
N THR A 311 -8.91 1.11 16.90
CA THR A 311 -8.56 -0.23 16.45
C THR A 311 -7.90 -0.21 15.08
N GLU A 312 -8.40 0.60 14.14
CA GLU A 312 -7.83 0.73 12.78
C GLU A 312 -6.44 1.40 12.76
N MET A 313 -6.13 2.23 13.76
CA MET A 313 -4.81 2.85 13.92
C MET A 313 -3.85 2.04 14.79
N GLY A 314 -4.37 1.11 15.59
CA GLY A 314 -3.63 0.36 16.59
C GLY A 314 -3.13 -1.00 16.13
N ILE A 315 -3.81 -1.58 15.14
CA ILE A 315 -3.44 -2.80 14.41
C ILE A 315 -2.50 -2.38 13.28
#